data_AF-A0A139WVC8-F1
#
_entry.id   AF-A0A139WVC8-F1
#
_cell.length_a   1.000
_cell.length_b   1.000
_cell.length_c   1.000
_cell.angle_alpha   90.00
_cell.angle_beta   90.00
_cell.angle_gamma   90.00
#
_symmetry.space_group_name_H-M   'P 1'
#
loop_
_entity.id
_entity.type
_entity.pdbx_description
1 polymer ?
#
loop_
_entity_poly.entity_id
_entity_poly.type
_entity_poly.pdbx_seq_one_letter_code
_entity_poly.pdbx_strand_id
1 'polypeptide(L)'
;MLQDLDTEQICAFVQQWHKLAFEDRIEGEKKRQRLQNSLSSRAFQELAGNPLLLTMMAILNRHQELPRDKSTLYEQASEVLLHRWDYERNLPASSELDSGVNKYIDYQDKREMLRLVAHPMQASSNTLANKIGKEDLEATLVEYLQDKFPPDKARMAARDLRKILTTRSFILCFFGGRWIG
;
A
#
# COMPACT_ATOMS: atom_id res chain seq x y z
N MET A 1 7.58 3.82 16.90
CA MET A 1 6.41 4.56 16.36
C MET A 1 6.94 5.35 15.19
N LEU A 2 6.32 5.28 14.01
CA LEU A 2 6.62 6.22 12.93
C LEU A 2 6.24 7.60 13.46
N GLN A 3 7.20 8.53 13.50
CA GLN A 3 6.92 9.91 13.89
C GLN A 3 6.26 10.60 12.70
N ASP A 4 5.12 11.25 12.92
CA ASP A 4 4.47 12.04 11.88
C ASP A 4 5.40 13.17 11.43
N LEU A 5 5.44 13.42 10.12
CA LEU A 5 6.20 14.52 9.56
C LEU A 5 5.55 15.84 9.94
N ASP A 6 6.38 16.78 10.37
CA ASP A 6 5.94 18.16 10.52
C ASP A 6 5.88 18.90 9.17
N THR A 7 5.31 20.10 9.16
CA THR A 7 5.14 20.92 7.96
C THR A 7 6.47 21.24 7.27
N GLU A 8 7.56 21.44 8.02
CA GLU A 8 8.86 21.75 7.46
C GLU A 8 9.46 20.53 6.75
N GLN A 9 9.35 19.35 7.38
CA GLN A 9 9.75 18.08 6.81
C GLN A 9 8.95 17.73 5.55
N ILE A 10 7.64 17.98 5.56
CA ILE A 10 6.78 17.81 4.37
C ILE A 10 7.26 18.72 3.23
N CYS A 11 7.50 20.01 3.50
CA CYS A 11 7.99 20.95 2.50
C CYS A 11 9.36 20.55 1.93
N ALA A 12 10.29 20.15 2.80
CA ALA A 12 11.62 19.69 2.41
C ALA A 12 11.55 18.44 1.54
N PHE A 13 10.71 17.47 1.91
CA PHE A 13 10.47 16.28 1.11
C PHE A 13 9.96 16.64 -0.29
N VAL A 14 8.91 17.47 -0.38
CA VAL A 14 8.30 17.84 -1.67
C VAL A 14 9.33 18.53 -2.58
N GLN A 15 10.16 19.41 -2.02
CA GLN A 15 11.20 20.10 -2.76
C GLN A 15 12.27 19.11 -3.28
N GLN A 16 12.80 18.27 -2.40
CA GLN A 16 13.88 17.34 -2.77
C GLN A 16 13.40 16.26 -3.73
N TRP A 17 12.18 15.73 -3.53
CA TRP A 17 11.56 14.76 -4.44
C TRP A 17 11.49 15.29 -5.86
N HIS A 18 10.94 16.49 -6.07
CA HIS A 18 10.80 17.06 -7.41
C HIS A 18 12.15 17.41 -8.04
N LYS A 19 13.15 17.79 -7.24
CA LYS A 19 14.51 18.02 -7.72
C LYS A 19 15.16 16.74 -8.27
N LEU A 20 14.84 15.58 -7.70
CA LEU A 20 15.41 14.28 -8.09
C LEU A 20 14.57 13.56 -9.15
N ALA A 21 13.25 13.69 -9.10
CA ALA A 21 12.33 12.92 -9.94
C ALA A 21 12.13 13.50 -11.35
N PHE A 22 12.54 14.75 -11.60
CA PHE A 22 12.35 15.45 -12.87
C PHE A 22 13.67 15.97 -13.43
N GLU A 23 13.95 15.61 -14.68
CA GLU A 23 15.06 16.15 -15.46
C GLU A 23 14.72 17.58 -15.94
N ASP A 24 13.50 17.79 -16.44
CA ASP A 24 12.98 19.11 -16.79
C ASP A 24 12.61 19.89 -15.52
N ARG A 25 13.38 20.95 -15.26
CA ARG A 25 13.20 21.84 -14.10
C ARG A 25 11.88 22.62 -14.16
N ILE A 26 11.43 23.02 -15.34
CA ILE A 26 10.19 23.81 -15.50
C ILE A 26 8.99 22.93 -15.20
N GLU A 27 8.97 21.71 -15.73
CA GLU A 27 7.91 20.75 -15.43
C GLU A 27 7.92 20.38 -13.94
N GLY A 28 9.09 20.02 -13.40
CA GLY A 28 9.24 19.67 -11.99
C GLY A 28 8.74 20.76 -11.05
N GLU A 29 9.02 22.02 -11.37
CA GLU A 29 8.55 23.18 -10.60
C GLU A 29 7.03 23.36 -10.65
N LYS A 30 6.42 23.19 -11.84
CA LYS A 30 4.95 23.22 -11.98
C LYS A 30 4.28 22.12 -11.14
N LYS A 31 4.82 20.90 -11.20
CA LYS A 31 4.31 19.76 -10.42
C LYS A 31 4.52 19.98 -8.92
N ARG A 32 5.68 20.53 -8.51
CA ARG A 32 5.99 20.87 -7.13
C ARG A 32 4.97 21.87 -6.57
N GLN A 33 4.73 22.97 -7.28
CA GLN A 33 3.79 23.99 -6.85
C GLN A 33 2.36 23.44 -6.77
N ARG A 34 1.96 22.60 -7.73
CA ARG A 34 0.66 21.93 -7.71
C ARG A 34 0.48 21.06 -6.47
N LEU A 35 1.48 20.23 -6.14
CA LEU A 35 1.43 19.40 -4.93
C LEU A 35 1.36 20.25 -3.67
N GLN A 36 2.18 21.30 -3.57
CA GLN A 36 2.12 22.21 -2.41
C GLN A 36 0.76 22.87 -2.25
N ASN A 37 0.13 23.29 -3.35
CA ASN A 37 -1.21 23.85 -3.31
C ASN A 37 -2.24 22.82 -2.80
N SER A 38 -2.18 21.56 -3.25
CA SER A 38 -3.04 20.49 -2.72
C SER A 38 -2.82 20.26 -1.22
N LEU A 39 -1.56 20.29 -0.78
CA LEU A 39 -1.16 20.13 0.62
C LEU A 39 -1.50 21.33 1.51
N SER A 40 -2.02 22.44 0.96
CA SER A 40 -2.49 23.58 1.77
C SER A 40 -3.83 23.30 2.47
N SER A 41 -4.59 22.32 1.99
CA SER A 41 -5.85 21.94 2.62
C SER A 41 -5.62 21.11 3.88
N ARG A 42 -6.40 21.38 4.94
CA ARG A 42 -6.30 20.66 6.22
C ARG A 42 -6.41 19.13 6.05
N ALA A 43 -7.28 18.70 5.14
CA ALA A 43 -7.46 17.28 4.85
C ALA A 43 -6.16 16.61 4.37
N PHE A 44 -5.44 17.22 3.43
CA PHE A 44 -4.19 16.66 2.92
C PHE A 44 -2.99 16.92 3.83
N GLN A 45 -3.00 17.97 4.67
CA GLN A 45 -1.97 18.17 5.69
C GLN A 45 -1.92 17.02 6.69
N GLU A 46 -3.09 16.61 7.20
CA GLU A 46 -3.19 15.47 8.13
C GLU A 46 -2.67 14.17 7.48
N LEU A 47 -2.91 13.97 6.18
CA LEU A 47 -2.43 12.79 5.47
C LEU A 47 -0.94 12.85 5.16
N ALA A 48 -0.41 14.03 4.86
CA ALA A 48 1.00 14.23 4.55
C ALA A 48 1.93 14.01 5.75
N GLY A 49 1.39 14.06 6.98
CA GLY A 49 2.12 13.64 8.18
C GLY A 49 2.58 12.18 8.09
N ASN A 50 1.87 11.32 7.35
CA ASN A 50 2.32 9.97 7.07
C ASN A 50 3.31 9.96 5.87
N PRO A 51 4.60 9.62 6.06
CA PRO A 51 5.59 9.61 4.99
C PRO A 51 5.22 8.74 3.79
N LEU A 52 4.51 7.61 4.03
CA LEU A 52 4.07 6.73 2.95
C LEU A 52 3.02 7.44 2.09
N LEU A 53 2.01 8.06 2.69
CA LEU A 53 0.98 8.79 1.96
C LEU A 53 1.55 10.02 1.26
N LEU A 54 2.50 10.72 1.89
CA LEU A 54 3.21 11.82 1.24
C LEU A 54 3.96 11.36 -0.02
N THR A 55 4.61 10.18 0.06
CA THR A 55 5.28 9.58 -1.10
C THR A 55 4.28 9.19 -2.18
N MET A 56 3.15 8.57 -1.82
CA MET A 56 2.10 8.20 -2.79
C MET A 56 1.51 9.44 -3.47
N MET A 57 1.24 10.52 -2.72
CA MET A 57 0.80 11.79 -3.28
C MET A 57 1.82 12.37 -4.26
N ALA A 58 3.12 12.28 -3.95
CA ALA A 58 4.16 12.77 -4.84
C ALA A 58 4.28 11.95 -6.14
N ILE A 59 4.11 10.62 -6.06
CA ILE A 59 4.06 9.72 -7.22
C ILE A 59 2.83 10.02 -8.09
N LEU A 60 1.64 10.10 -7.49
CA LEU A 60 0.40 10.41 -8.22
C LEU A 60 0.48 11.79 -8.89
N ASN A 61 0.99 12.78 -8.18
CA ASN A 61 1.17 14.14 -8.71
C ASN A 61 2.13 14.20 -9.91
N ARG A 62 2.99 13.20 -10.15
CA ARG A 62 3.79 13.17 -11.37
C ARG A 62 2.91 13.00 -12.61
N HIS A 63 1.91 12.12 -12.53
CA HIS A 63 1.13 11.69 -13.69
C HIS A 63 -0.21 12.41 -13.82
N GLN A 64 -0.83 12.80 -12.70
CA GLN A 64 -2.19 13.36 -12.70
C GLN A 64 -2.38 14.41 -11.60
N GLU A 65 -3.51 15.12 -11.60
CA GLU A 65 -3.90 15.95 -10.46
C GLU A 65 -4.32 15.08 -9.29
N LEU A 66 -4.02 15.53 -8.06
CA LEU A 66 -4.51 14.84 -6.88
C LEU A 66 -6.03 15.00 -6.76
N PRO A 67 -6.74 13.95 -6.33
CA PRO A 67 -8.16 14.05 -6.04
C PRO A 67 -8.40 15.06 -4.90
N ARG A 68 -9.65 15.50 -4.75
CA ARG A 68 -10.03 16.50 -3.74
C ARG A 68 -10.44 15.90 -2.39
N ASP A 69 -10.71 14.60 -2.37
CA ASP A 69 -11.17 13.88 -1.18
C ASP A 69 -10.18 12.78 -0.76
N LYS A 70 -10.20 12.45 0.53
CA LYS A 70 -9.28 11.46 1.11
C LYS A 70 -9.56 10.04 0.60
N SER A 71 -10.82 9.71 0.31
CA SER A 71 -11.22 8.34 -0.09
C SER A 71 -10.62 7.99 -1.45
N THR A 72 -10.81 8.86 -2.44
CA THR A 72 -10.24 8.69 -3.77
C THR A 72 -8.71 8.69 -3.73
N LEU A 73 -8.08 9.49 -2.84
CA LEU A 73 -6.63 9.44 -2.67
C LEU A 73 -6.17 8.07 -2.16
N TYR A 74 -6.84 7.52 -1.16
CA TYR A 74 -6.52 6.18 -0.64
C TYR A 74 -6.71 5.10 -1.69
N GLU A 75 -7.79 5.18 -2.47
CA GLU A 75 -8.04 4.26 -3.57
C GLU A 75 -6.86 4.30 -4.56
N GLN A 76 -6.55 5.48 -5.11
CA GLN A 76 -5.45 5.65 -6.07
C GLN A 76 -4.07 5.24 -5.51
N ALA A 77 -3.80 5.57 -4.25
CA ALA A 77 -2.57 5.15 -3.59
C ALA A 77 -2.50 3.62 -3.46
N SER A 78 -3.61 2.97 -3.12
CA SER A 78 -3.68 1.51 -3.05
C SER A 78 -3.45 0.86 -4.41
N GLU A 79 -3.94 1.46 -5.50
CA GLU A 79 -3.70 0.96 -6.86
C GLU A 79 -2.22 1.02 -7.22
N VAL A 80 -1.53 2.11 -6.89
CA VAL A 80 -0.09 2.26 -7.12
C VAL A 80 0.69 1.20 -6.36
N LEU A 81 0.35 0.93 -5.09
CA LEU A 81 1.00 -0.09 -4.28
C LEU A 81 0.75 -1.50 -4.83
N LEU A 82 -0.47 -1.78 -5.28
CA LEU A 82 -0.83 -3.05 -5.93
C LEU A 82 -0.09 -3.26 -7.25
N HIS A 83 0.01 -2.23 -8.10
CA HIS A 83 0.80 -2.29 -9.33
C HIS A 83 2.28 -2.54 -9.06
N ARG A 84 2.83 -1.91 -8.02
CA ARG A 84 4.20 -2.15 -7.60
C ARG A 84 4.42 -3.57 -7.11
N TRP A 85 3.46 -4.12 -6.35
CA TRP A 85 3.48 -5.53 -5.95
C TRP A 85 3.56 -6.45 -7.16
N ASP A 86 2.83 -6.14 -8.24
CA ASP A 86 2.90 -6.91 -9.49
C ASP A 86 4.25 -6.77 -10.20
N TYR A 87 4.80 -5.57 -10.24
CA TYR A 87 6.11 -5.32 -10.85
C TYR A 87 7.25 -6.02 -10.11
N GLU A 88 7.32 -5.90 -8.77
CA GLU A 88 8.33 -6.54 -7.93
C GLU A 88 8.27 -8.07 -8.00
N ARG A 89 7.11 -8.63 -8.38
CA ARG A 89 6.91 -10.06 -8.60
C ARG A 89 7.27 -10.53 -10.01
N ASN A 90 7.11 -9.66 -11.02
CA ASN A 90 7.47 -9.95 -12.42
C ASN A 90 8.98 -9.85 -12.69
N LEU A 91 9.75 -9.28 -11.75
CA LEU A 91 11.20 -9.48 -11.68
C LEU A 91 11.47 -10.97 -11.44
N PRO A 92 12.48 -11.58 -12.10
CA PRO A 92 12.79 -13.01 -11.98
C PRO A 92 13.36 -13.32 -10.59
N ALA A 93 12.49 -13.29 -9.59
CA ALA A 93 12.79 -13.78 -8.27
C ALA A 93 12.68 -15.30 -8.33
N SER A 94 13.82 -15.95 -8.22
CA SER A 94 14.04 -17.31 -7.72
C SER A 94 13.09 -17.68 -6.57
N SER A 95 11.85 -18.03 -6.88
CA SER A 95 10.80 -18.21 -5.88
C SER A 95 10.07 -19.51 -6.17
N GLU A 96 10.44 -20.53 -5.39
CA GLU A 96 9.83 -21.85 -5.25
C GLU A 96 8.33 -21.83 -4.81
N LEU A 97 7.69 -20.67 -4.82
CA LEU A 97 6.30 -20.41 -4.40
C LEU A 97 5.33 -20.42 -5.59
N ASP A 98 5.60 -21.20 -6.63
CA ASP A 98 4.72 -21.33 -7.80
C ASP A 98 3.66 -22.41 -7.54
N SER A 99 2.76 -22.14 -6.61
CA SER A 99 1.57 -22.97 -6.36
C SER A 99 0.54 -22.90 -7.51
N GLY A 100 0.85 -22.20 -8.62
CA GLY A 100 -0.06 -21.97 -9.75
C GLY A 100 -1.23 -21.02 -9.43
N VAL A 101 -1.39 -20.66 -8.16
CA VAL A 101 -2.40 -19.74 -7.62
C VAL A 101 -2.36 -18.38 -8.31
N ASN A 102 -1.16 -17.92 -8.66
CA ASN A 102 -0.95 -16.60 -9.25
C ASN A 102 -1.59 -16.43 -10.63
N LYS A 103 -1.78 -17.52 -11.38
CA LYS A 103 -2.44 -17.46 -12.69
C LYS A 103 -3.92 -17.09 -12.57
N TYR A 104 -4.50 -17.27 -11.39
CA TYR A 104 -5.93 -17.13 -11.13
C TYR A 104 -6.26 -16.00 -10.15
N ILE A 105 -5.26 -15.23 -9.69
CA ILE A 105 -5.46 -14.05 -8.84
C ILE A 105 -5.14 -12.82 -9.68
N ASP A 106 -6.19 -12.13 -10.12
CA ASP A 106 -6.06 -10.88 -10.86
C ASP A 106 -5.98 -9.66 -9.93
N TYR A 107 -6.01 -8.46 -10.51
CA TYR A 107 -5.98 -7.21 -9.75
C TYR A 107 -7.19 -7.01 -8.84
N GLN A 108 -8.39 -7.39 -9.30
CA GLN A 108 -9.61 -7.25 -8.49
C GLN A 108 -9.57 -8.18 -7.29
N ASP A 109 -9.06 -9.39 -7.48
CA ASP A 109 -8.89 -10.36 -6.41
C ASP A 109 -7.93 -9.84 -5.33
N LYS A 110 -6.83 -9.20 -5.74
CA LYS A 110 -5.88 -8.57 -4.81
C LYS A 110 -6.51 -7.46 -4.01
N ARG A 111 -7.26 -6.59 -4.68
CA ARG A 111 -7.94 -5.46 -4.03
C ARG A 111 -8.97 -5.95 -3.02
N GLU A 112 -9.74 -6.97 -3.38
CA GLU A 112 -10.75 -7.55 -2.51
C GLU A 112 -10.14 -8.28 -1.31
N MET A 113 -9.08 -9.06 -1.50
CA MET A 113 -8.35 -9.69 -0.40
C MET A 113 -7.82 -8.65 0.60
N LEU A 114 -7.21 -7.55 0.12
CA LEU A 114 -6.72 -6.50 1.02
C LEU A 114 -7.86 -5.76 1.71
N ARG A 115 -9.01 -5.57 1.05
CA ARG A 115 -10.22 -5.00 1.66
C ARG A 115 -10.72 -5.89 2.80
N LEU A 116 -10.78 -7.21 2.57
CA LEU A 116 -11.18 -8.19 3.58
C LEU A 116 -10.20 -8.23 4.75
N VAL A 117 -8.91 -8.05 4.51
CA VAL A 117 -7.88 -7.95 5.57
C VAL A 117 -7.97 -6.63 6.34
N ALA A 118 -8.30 -5.52 5.67
CA ALA A 118 -8.44 -4.21 6.31
C ALA A 118 -9.63 -4.16 7.30
N HIS A 119 -10.71 -4.89 7.00
CA HIS A 119 -11.90 -4.92 7.86
C HIS A 119 -11.61 -5.35 9.31
N PRO A 120 -11.00 -6.53 9.60
CA PRO A 120 -10.63 -6.92 10.95
C PRO A 120 -9.54 -6.02 11.56
N MET A 121 -8.63 -5.47 10.76
CA MET A 121 -7.60 -4.51 11.23
C MET A 121 -8.19 -3.19 11.75
N GLN A 122 -9.32 -2.76 11.18
CA GLN A 122 -10.02 -1.54 11.56
C GLN A 122 -11.06 -1.78 12.66
N ALA A 123 -11.64 -2.99 12.72
CA ALA A 123 -12.63 -3.37 13.73
C ALA A 123 -12.01 -3.67 15.11
N SER A 124 -10.71 -3.98 15.18
CA SER A 124 -10.03 -4.23 16.45
C SER A 124 -9.87 -2.92 17.23
N SER A 125 -10.75 -2.70 18.22
CA SER A 125 -10.76 -1.54 19.14
C SER A 125 -9.61 -1.50 20.15
N ASN A 126 -8.70 -2.47 20.10
CA ASN A 126 -7.54 -2.48 20.97
C ASN A 126 -6.55 -1.38 20.55
N THR A 127 -5.77 -0.90 21.51
CA THR A 127 -4.73 0.15 21.46
C THR A 127 -3.62 -0.03 20.42
N LEU A 128 -3.81 -0.92 19.44
CA LEU A 128 -2.94 -1.24 18.33
C LEU A 128 -3.73 -1.15 17.01
N ALA A 129 -4.28 0.04 16.71
CA ALA A 129 -4.90 0.32 15.42
C ALA A 129 -3.97 -0.11 14.26
N ASN A 130 -4.53 -0.71 13.21
CA ASN A 130 -3.83 -1.25 12.04
C ASN A 130 -2.99 -2.52 12.29
N LYS A 131 -3.45 -3.48 13.08
CA LYS A 131 -2.78 -4.79 13.21
C LYS A 131 -3.72 -5.95 13.01
N ILE A 132 -3.19 -7.03 12.44
CA ILE A 132 -3.86 -8.33 12.29
C ILE A 132 -2.95 -9.45 12.81
N GLY A 133 -3.54 -10.43 13.47
CA GLY A 133 -2.83 -11.64 13.87
C GLY A 133 -2.45 -12.47 12.64
N LYS A 134 -1.33 -13.21 12.71
CA LYS A 134 -0.92 -14.11 11.63
C LYS A 134 -2.01 -15.13 11.27
N GLU A 135 -2.70 -15.67 12.27
CA GLU A 135 -3.76 -16.66 12.11
C GLU A 135 -5.02 -16.03 11.51
N ASP A 136 -5.40 -14.83 11.96
CA ASP A 136 -6.53 -14.08 11.41
C ASP A 136 -6.29 -13.71 9.94
N LEU A 137 -5.08 -13.26 9.59
CA LEU A 137 -4.70 -12.97 8.21
C LEU A 137 -4.77 -14.23 7.32
N GLU A 138 -4.25 -15.36 7.80
CA GLU A 138 -4.33 -16.62 7.04
C GLU A 138 -5.78 -17.07 6.89
N ALA A 139 -6.61 -16.95 7.94
CA ALA A 139 -8.03 -17.29 7.89
C ALA A 139 -8.80 -16.43 6.88
N THR A 140 -8.62 -15.10 6.90
CA THR A 140 -9.25 -14.18 5.95
C THR A 140 -8.87 -14.50 4.51
N LEU A 141 -7.60 -14.82 4.26
CA LEU A 141 -7.14 -15.21 2.92
C LEU A 141 -7.72 -16.56 2.48
N VAL A 142 -7.78 -17.56 3.38
CA VAL A 142 -8.40 -18.86 3.07
C VAL A 142 -9.88 -18.70 2.77
N GLU A 143 -10.60 -17.89 3.55
CA GLU A 143 -12.02 -17.63 3.36
C GLU A 143 -12.33 -17.07 1.98
N TYR A 144 -11.48 -16.19 1.46
CA TYR A 144 -11.62 -15.66 0.11
C TYR A 144 -11.23 -16.69 -0.97
N LEU A 145 -10.18 -17.46 -0.73
CA LEU A 145 -9.60 -18.37 -1.73
C LEU A 145 -10.35 -19.69 -1.87
N GLN A 146 -11.12 -20.12 -0.86
CA GLN A 146 -11.89 -21.37 -0.92
C GLN A 146 -12.97 -21.35 -2.01
N ASP A 147 -13.44 -20.17 -2.42
CA ASP A 147 -14.40 -20.02 -3.51
C ASP A 147 -13.76 -20.23 -4.90
N LYS A 148 -12.43 -20.08 -4.97
CA LYS A 148 -11.65 -20.15 -6.21
C LYS A 148 -10.81 -21.43 -6.34
N PHE A 149 -10.50 -22.08 -5.22
CA PHE A 149 -9.61 -23.24 -5.17
C PHE A 149 -10.12 -24.31 -4.21
N PRO A 150 -9.80 -25.61 -4.45
CA PRO A 150 -10.04 -26.67 -3.47
C PRO A 150 -9.41 -26.35 -2.11
N PRO A 151 -9.98 -26.82 -0.98
CA PRO A 151 -9.57 -26.42 0.37
C PRO A 151 -8.07 -26.52 0.65
N ASP A 152 -7.42 -27.61 0.19
CA ASP A 152 -5.98 -27.81 0.40
C ASP A 152 -5.14 -26.79 -0.37
N LYS A 153 -5.55 -26.47 -1.61
CA LYS A 153 -4.89 -25.45 -2.44
C LYS A 153 -5.15 -24.04 -1.91
N ALA A 154 -6.35 -23.74 -1.40
CA ALA A 154 -6.67 -22.45 -0.80
C ALA A 154 -5.79 -22.18 0.44
N ARG A 155 -5.54 -23.19 1.27
CA ARG A 155 -4.63 -23.07 2.42
C ARG A 155 -3.18 -22.84 2.02
N MET A 156 -2.69 -23.56 1.01
CA MET A 156 -1.34 -23.35 0.48
C MET A 156 -1.20 -21.94 -0.11
N ALA A 157 -2.16 -21.53 -0.94
CA ALA A 157 -2.26 -20.20 -1.53
C ALA A 157 -2.22 -19.08 -0.47
N ALA A 158 -3.03 -19.20 0.58
CA ALA A 158 -3.09 -18.22 1.66
C ALA A 158 -1.74 -18.08 2.38
N ARG A 159 -1.04 -19.19 2.63
CA ARG A 159 0.30 -19.18 3.24
C ARG A 159 1.34 -18.51 2.37
N ASP A 160 1.30 -18.76 1.06
CA ASP A 160 2.20 -18.14 0.09
C ASP A 160 1.94 -16.64 -0.01
N LEU A 161 0.66 -16.24 -0.14
CA LEU A 161 0.25 -14.83 -0.16
C LEU A 161 0.65 -14.11 1.13
N ARG A 162 0.44 -14.73 2.29
CA ARG A 162 0.87 -14.16 3.58
C ARG A 162 2.38 -13.86 3.57
N LYS A 163 3.21 -14.81 3.11
CA LYS A 163 4.67 -14.60 3.01
C LYS A 163 4.99 -13.44 2.06
N ILE A 164 4.32 -13.36 0.92
CA ILE A 164 4.53 -12.30 -0.07
C ILE A 164 4.18 -10.93 0.54
N LEU A 165 3.01 -10.83 1.16
CA LEU A 165 2.51 -9.60 1.77
C LEU A 165 3.40 -9.08 2.91
N THR A 166 4.05 -9.97 3.68
CA THR A 166 4.89 -9.58 4.82
C THR A 166 6.36 -9.32 4.49
N THR A 167 6.85 -9.78 3.34
CA THR A 167 8.30 -9.82 3.09
C THR A 167 8.73 -8.90 1.95
N ARG A 168 7.83 -8.55 1.03
CA ARG A 168 8.25 -7.92 -0.24
C ARG A 168 7.37 -6.80 -0.77
N SER A 169 6.13 -6.62 -0.33
CA SER A 169 5.21 -5.72 -1.03
C SER A 169 5.07 -4.32 -0.45
N PHE A 170 5.68 -4.01 0.70
CA PHE A 170 5.42 -2.78 1.48
C PHE A 170 3.94 -2.60 1.90
N ILE A 171 3.08 -3.61 1.69
CA ILE A 171 1.65 -3.56 2.01
C ILE A 171 1.42 -3.91 3.47
N LEU A 172 2.10 -4.95 3.97
CA LEU A 172 2.07 -5.35 5.37
C LEU A 172 3.49 -5.57 5.89
N CYS A 173 3.78 -5.11 7.10
CA CYS A 173 5.06 -5.30 7.76
C CYS A 173 4.90 -6.25 8.95
N PHE A 174 5.96 -7.02 9.22
CA PHE A 174 6.02 -7.82 10.45
C PHE A 174 6.29 -6.88 11.64
N PHE A 175 5.39 -6.90 12.64
CA PHE A 175 5.50 -6.03 13.83
C PHE A 175 6.11 -6.74 15.05
N GLY A 176 6.68 -7.95 14.89
CA GLY A 176 7.22 -8.75 15.98
C GLY A 176 6.21 -9.74 16.57
N GLY A 177 6.70 -10.92 16.99
CA GLY A 177 5.87 -11.97 17.57
C GLY A 177 4.85 -12.55 16.59
N ARG A 178 3.56 -12.33 16.86
CA ARG A 178 2.42 -12.89 16.10
C ARG A 178 1.68 -11.86 15.24
N TRP A 179 2.12 -10.60 15.24
CA TRP A 179 1.38 -9.46 14.69
C TRP A 179 1.96 -8.94 13.39
N ILE A 180 1.07 -8.55 12.49
CA ILE A 180 1.35 -7.96 11.17
C ILE A 180 0.59 -6.64 11.08
N GLY A 181 1.21 -5.58 10.55
CA GLY A 181 0.60 -4.26 10.41
C GLY A 181 1.39 -3.32 9.51
#